data_AF-A0A1H6CLA8-F1
#
_entry.id   AF-A0A1H6CLA8-F1
#
_cell.length_a   1.000
_cell.length_b   1.000
_cell.length_c   1.000
_cell.angle_alpha   90.00
_cell.angle_beta   90.00
_cell.angle_gamma   90.00
#
_symmetry.space_group_name_H-M   'P 1'
#
loop_
_entity.id
_entity.type
_entity.pdbx_description
1 polymer ?
#
loop_
_entity_poly.entity_id
_entity_poly.type
_entity_poly.pdbx_seq_one_letter_code
_entity_poly.pdbx_strand_id
1 'polypeptide(L)'
;MKKARFVSCLLSMVLLLVLIFPTKIFAESSEVEIEDSALETVIRSELHKNEGPITLRDMENLKIIGPADWQGIKTLNGLEYAKNLVEIKLTQNKIENIKALSGLTKLRTINLRQNQISDIQPLSNLSSLVNLDVSQNHITDLSPLRNLSKLKVLNLSENQLQNIDPLEKLENLSAFDAYKNQIQDLSPMRNFKNLLSTNLQENRISDISPLSTLPNLDFIGLKYNRVKDLSPLKKSIHLTGLELTGNPVEDLSILNHFPKLNLLSIGSLRISHINFLENHPDLKWLQLENNQITDISSLQKLANLQEIDLSNNEISDLSPLSHANKLELLRINQNRISNIKPIAHLPKLWLLSLNGNSISDPESLGNLPELRSLYLGSNGIASLQFLKNLPPLALLSLSGNLISDLRGIEAQNGIYQLDLSNNQLTDLSPIKSLKMLDILYLDGNSLSDISALSQLTPRKISLVNNQIQDISHLDHQTELQEIYLANNPLNEGSISKLKDRALRGAAVSYGERIFVKINEEAQDYTQEEAPQNISGSVYVPMRKIFEALGASVTWDNNTKTVTAQKLDIALKLQIGSNKAIVNGKEILLESSIQMINGYTFVPVRMVSETFEAKVNWDSITKTVDIRQ
;
A
#
# COMPACT_ATOMS: atom_id res chain seq x y z
N MET A 1 -33.34 83.17 36.50
CA MET A 1 -33.84 81.82 36.11
C MET A 1 -33.62 81.62 34.61
N LYS A 2 -33.21 80.41 34.20
CA LYS A 2 -32.84 79.98 32.82
C LYS A 2 -31.39 80.21 32.35
N LYS A 3 -30.42 79.60 33.04
CA LYS A 3 -29.17 79.08 32.44
C LYS A 3 -28.69 77.88 33.26
N ALA A 4 -29.36 76.74 33.13
CA ALA A 4 -28.91 75.45 33.67
C ALA A 4 -29.74 74.32 33.07
N ARG A 5 -29.57 74.00 31.77
CA ARG A 5 -30.13 72.76 31.20
C ARG A 5 -29.48 72.25 29.90
N PHE A 6 -28.25 72.68 29.58
CA PHE A 6 -27.56 72.24 28.35
C PHE A 6 -26.18 71.62 28.55
N VAL A 7 -25.76 71.31 29.78
CA VAL A 7 -24.43 70.71 30.06
C VAL A 7 -24.51 69.24 30.50
N SER A 8 -25.70 68.71 30.80
CA SER A 8 -25.84 67.35 31.38
C SER A 8 -25.97 66.22 30.33
N CYS A 9 -26.27 66.49 29.06
CA CYS A 9 -26.32 65.44 28.03
C CYS A 9 -24.97 65.22 27.33
N LEU A 10 -24.16 66.27 27.11
CA LEU A 10 -22.88 66.14 26.39
C LEU A 10 -21.78 65.47 27.23
N LEU A 11 -21.79 65.67 28.57
CA LEU A 11 -20.81 65.04 29.45
C LEU A 11 -21.05 63.53 29.63
N SER A 12 -22.31 63.07 29.62
CA SER A 12 -22.61 61.62 29.76
C SER A 12 -22.24 60.82 28.51
N MET A 13 -22.32 61.43 27.32
CA MET A 13 -21.99 60.77 26.06
C MET A 13 -20.46 60.74 25.81
N VAL A 14 -19.73 61.77 26.25
CA VAL A 14 -18.26 61.81 26.20
C VAL A 14 -17.63 60.91 27.27
N LEU A 15 -18.22 60.79 28.47
CA LEU A 15 -17.71 59.86 29.50
C LEU A 15 -17.95 58.38 29.15
N LEU A 16 -19.05 58.07 28.44
CA LEU A 16 -19.30 56.72 27.92
C LEU A 16 -18.30 56.38 26.80
N LEU A 17 -17.98 57.32 25.91
CA LEU A 17 -16.94 57.14 24.88
C LEU A 17 -15.54 57.00 25.51
N VAL A 18 -15.18 57.78 26.53
CA VAL A 18 -13.86 57.74 27.18
C VAL A 18 -13.64 56.50 28.07
N LEU A 19 -14.71 55.82 28.52
CA LEU A 19 -14.60 54.55 29.26
C LEU A 19 -14.66 53.29 28.36
N ILE A 20 -15.27 53.40 27.17
CA ILE A 20 -15.34 52.30 26.18
C ILE A 20 -14.05 52.21 25.34
N PHE A 21 -13.35 53.32 25.09
CA PHE A 21 -12.13 53.33 24.28
C PHE A 21 -10.91 52.63 24.92
N PRO A 22 -10.52 52.88 26.19
CA PRO A 22 -9.36 52.22 26.78
C PRO A 22 -9.61 50.74 27.10
N THR A 23 -10.86 50.35 27.40
CA THR A 23 -11.23 48.95 27.66
C THR A 23 -11.18 48.10 26.40
N LYS A 24 -11.58 48.65 25.24
CA LYS A 24 -11.48 47.95 23.95
C LYS A 24 -10.04 47.78 23.47
N ILE A 25 -9.20 48.80 23.64
CA ILE A 25 -7.76 48.74 23.30
C ILE A 25 -7.03 47.72 24.19
N PHE A 26 -7.31 47.67 25.49
CA PHE A 26 -6.71 46.69 26.41
C PHE A 26 -7.15 45.24 26.10
N ALA A 27 -8.40 45.03 25.70
CA ALA A 27 -8.88 43.72 25.27
C ALA A 27 -8.18 43.27 23.96
N GLU A 28 -8.02 44.16 22.98
CA GLU A 28 -7.36 43.85 21.70
C GLU A 28 -5.84 43.58 21.82
N SER A 29 -5.18 44.07 22.86
CA SER A 29 -3.75 43.82 23.15
C SER A 29 -3.49 42.59 24.03
N SER A 30 -4.52 41.82 24.39
CA SER A 30 -4.35 40.63 25.22
C SER A 30 -3.62 39.52 24.47
N GLU A 31 -2.58 38.98 25.10
CA GLU A 31 -1.78 37.87 24.58
C GLU A 31 -2.60 36.57 24.55
N VAL A 32 -2.41 35.79 23.50
CA VAL A 32 -3.00 34.46 23.29
C VAL A 32 -1.90 33.44 23.47
N GLU A 33 -2.08 32.56 24.46
CA GLU A 33 -1.19 31.43 24.69
C GLU A 33 -1.45 30.33 23.64
N ILE A 34 -0.41 29.96 22.88
CA ILE A 34 -0.43 28.81 21.99
C ILE A 34 0.42 27.72 22.65
N GLU A 35 -0.23 26.69 23.17
CA GLU A 35 0.43 25.63 23.97
C GLU A 35 1.43 24.79 23.16
N ASP A 36 1.12 24.55 21.89
CA ASP A 36 1.93 23.74 20.99
C ASP A 36 2.90 24.63 20.20
N SER A 37 4.20 24.47 20.44
CA SER A 37 5.22 25.31 19.79
C SER A 37 5.31 25.09 18.28
N ALA A 38 4.96 23.89 17.77
CA ALA A 38 4.88 23.65 16.34
C ALA A 38 3.69 24.41 15.75
N LEU A 39 2.52 24.36 16.40
CA LEU A 39 1.36 25.15 15.99
C LEU A 39 1.65 26.66 16.06
N GLU A 40 2.31 27.14 17.12
CA GLU A 40 2.69 28.54 17.26
C GLU A 40 3.58 28.98 16.09
N THR A 41 4.56 28.13 15.72
CA THR A 41 5.44 28.39 14.57
C THR A 41 4.65 28.55 13.27
N VAL A 42 3.64 27.69 13.04
CA VAL A 42 2.77 27.80 11.86
C VAL A 42 1.94 29.09 11.92
N ILE A 43 1.32 29.40 13.06
CA ILE A 43 0.52 30.63 13.25
C ILE A 43 1.37 31.88 12.98
N ARG A 44 2.60 31.93 13.53
CA ARG A 44 3.53 33.05 13.32
C ARG A 44 3.89 33.23 11.85
N SER A 45 4.10 32.12 11.14
CA SER A 45 4.40 32.14 9.71
C SER A 45 3.24 32.77 8.91
N GLU A 46 2.01 32.32 9.16
CA GLU A 46 0.79 32.83 8.50
C GLU A 46 0.50 34.30 8.81
N LEU A 47 0.85 34.75 10.01
CA LEU A 47 0.69 36.15 10.43
C LEU A 47 1.85 37.04 10.00
N HIS A 48 2.93 36.48 9.44
CA HIS A 48 4.20 37.16 9.20
C HIS A 48 4.75 37.87 10.46
N LYS A 49 4.67 37.18 11.61
CA LYS A 49 5.03 37.73 12.92
C LYS A 49 5.98 36.81 13.69
N ASN A 50 7.27 36.98 13.43
CA ASN A 50 8.32 36.12 13.97
C ASN A 50 8.67 36.39 15.45
N GLU A 51 8.34 37.58 15.97
CA GLU A 51 8.72 38.01 17.32
C GLU A 51 7.54 38.66 18.06
N GLY A 52 7.66 38.75 19.38
CA GLY A 52 6.65 39.35 20.26
C GLY A 52 5.41 38.46 20.50
N PRO A 53 4.49 38.91 21.37
CA PRO A 53 3.31 38.15 21.74
C PRO A 53 2.33 38.05 20.56
N ILE A 54 1.71 36.88 20.39
CA ILE A 54 0.54 36.71 19.51
C ILE A 54 -0.66 37.25 20.29
N THR A 55 -1.41 38.18 19.72
CA THR A 55 -2.55 38.85 20.37
C THR A 55 -3.88 38.39 19.81
N LEU A 56 -4.98 38.67 20.51
CA LEU A 56 -6.34 38.43 20.00
C LEU A 56 -6.56 39.07 18.63
N ARG A 57 -6.05 40.29 18.43
CA ARG A 57 -6.13 40.99 17.14
C ARG A 57 -5.35 40.28 16.03
N ASP A 58 -4.20 39.69 16.36
CA ASP A 58 -3.45 38.88 15.40
C ASP A 58 -4.28 37.65 14.99
N MET A 59 -4.88 36.95 15.95
CA MET A 59 -5.73 35.78 15.68
C MET A 59 -6.97 36.15 14.84
N GLU A 60 -7.55 37.34 15.00
CA GLU A 60 -8.61 37.83 14.12
C GLU A 60 -8.16 38.00 12.66
N ASN A 61 -6.87 38.22 12.39
CA ASN A 61 -6.34 38.32 11.03
C ASN A 61 -6.04 36.96 10.40
N LEU A 62 -5.97 35.89 11.20
CA LEU A 62 -5.70 34.54 10.72
C LEU A 62 -6.89 34.00 9.93
N LYS A 63 -6.69 33.77 8.62
CA LYS A 63 -7.72 33.25 7.69
C LYS A 63 -7.44 31.83 7.23
N ILE A 64 -6.18 31.42 7.25
CA ILE A 64 -5.71 30.11 6.82
C ILE A 64 -4.68 29.64 7.86
N ILE A 65 -4.61 28.34 8.07
CA ILE A 65 -3.49 27.69 8.76
C ILE A 65 -3.03 26.50 7.91
N GLY A 66 -1.77 26.56 7.46
CA GLY A 66 -1.15 25.50 6.66
C GLY A 66 -1.22 25.74 5.13
N PRO A 67 -0.64 24.82 4.33
CA PRO A 67 -0.30 23.44 4.68
C PRO A 67 0.89 23.32 5.66
N ALA A 68 0.70 22.55 6.72
CA ALA A 68 1.72 22.29 7.74
C ALA A 68 1.77 20.79 8.09
N ASP A 69 2.16 20.00 7.10
CA ASP A 69 2.23 18.55 7.23
C ASP A 69 3.50 18.12 7.99
N TRP A 70 3.44 17.02 8.74
CA TRP A 70 4.58 16.43 9.47
C TRP A 70 5.25 17.34 10.52
N GLN A 71 4.54 18.34 11.04
CA GLN A 71 5.09 19.27 12.04
C GLN A 71 5.06 18.72 13.47
N GLY A 72 4.36 17.60 13.69
CA GLY A 72 4.23 16.98 15.01
C GLY A 72 3.28 17.72 15.96
N ILE A 73 2.37 18.54 15.42
CA ILE A 73 1.36 19.28 16.18
C ILE A 73 0.47 18.29 16.94
N LYS A 74 0.26 18.52 18.23
CA LYS A 74 -0.52 17.66 19.13
C LYS A 74 -1.83 18.29 19.58
N THR A 75 -1.84 19.60 19.82
CA THR A 75 -3.03 20.34 20.27
C THR A 75 -3.30 21.55 19.40
N LEU A 76 -4.58 21.92 19.29
CA LEU A 76 -5.06 23.09 18.56
C LEU A 76 -5.41 24.26 19.49
N ASN A 77 -5.12 24.15 20.78
CA ASN A 77 -5.40 25.19 21.77
C ASN A 77 -4.79 26.53 21.35
N GLY A 78 -5.58 27.59 21.45
CA GLY A 78 -5.28 28.92 20.93
C GLY A 78 -5.99 29.22 19.59
N LEU A 79 -6.29 28.22 18.75
CA LEU A 79 -7.04 28.46 17.51
C LEU A 79 -8.49 28.88 17.73
N GLU A 80 -9.07 28.65 18.91
CA GLU A 80 -10.42 29.12 19.23
C GLU A 80 -10.58 30.64 19.12
N TYR A 81 -9.48 31.40 19.18
CA TYR A 81 -9.47 32.85 19.01
C TYR A 81 -9.43 33.31 17.54
N ALA A 82 -9.12 32.41 16.59
CA ALA A 82 -9.06 32.71 15.16
C ALA A 82 -10.46 32.75 14.49
N LYS A 83 -11.32 33.68 14.92
CA LYS A 83 -12.75 33.72 14.50
C LYS A 83 -12.97 33.95 13.00
N ASN A 84 -11.96 34.36 12.26
CA ASN A 84 -12.00 34.59 10.82
C ASN A 84 -11.35 33.48 9.99
N LEU A 85 -10.97 32.36 10.62
CA LEU A 85 -10.38 31.21 9.96
C LEU A 85 -11.37 30.57 8.97
N VAL A 86 -10.89 30.33 7.75
CA VAL A 86 -11.66 29.77 6.62
C VAL A 86 -11.12 28.41 6.21
N GLU A 87 -9.81 28.18 6.39
CA GLU A 87 -9.15 26.94 5.95
C GLU A 87 -8.13 26.44 6.96
N ILE A 88 -8.12 25.12 7.16
CA ILE A 88 -7.16 24.37 7.98
C ILE A 88 -6.58 23.23 7.16
N LYS A 89 -5.26 23.12 7.09
CA LYS A 89 -4.52 22.03 6.44
C LYS A 89 -3.36 21.56 7.32
N LEU A 90 -3.62 20.56 8.16
CA LEU A 90 -2.68 20.03 9.16
C LEU A 90 -2.57 18.50 9.04
N THR A 91 -2.27 18.00 7.84
CA THR A 91 -2.16 16.57 7.55
C THR A 91 -0.99 15.94 8.29
N GLN A 92 -1.04 14.63 8.59
CA GLN A 92 0.13 13.89 9.09
C GLN A 92 0.75 14.51 10.36
N ASN A 93 -0.10 14.82 11.33
CA ASN A 93 0.28 15.34 12.65
C ASN A 93 -0.15 14.37 13.75
N LYS A 94 -0.18 14.83 15.00
CA LYS A 94 -0.53 14.02 16.19
C LYS A 94 -1.74 14.59 16.92
N ILE A 95 -2.64 15.26 16.19
CA ILE A 95 -3.80 15.94 16.77
C ILE A 95 -4.81 14.90 17.24
N GLU A 96 -5.19 14.95 18.51
CA GLU A 96 -6.25 14.10 19.09
C GLU A 96 -7.54 14.88 19.32
N ASN A 97 -7.41 16.13 19.78
CA ASN A 97 -8.52 16.96 20.23
C ASN A 97 -8.68 18.20 19.36
N ILE A 98 -9.86 18.36 18.76
CA ILE A 98 -10.21 19.49 17.88
C ILE A 98 -11.23 20.44 18.52
N LYS A 99 -11.37 20.45 19.84
CA LYS A 99 -12.31 21.32 20.56
C LYS A 99 -12.09 22.80 20.26
N ALA A 100 -10.85 23.22 20.03
CA ALA A 100 -10.50 24.59 19.63
C ALA A 100 -11.22 25.05 18.34
N LEU A 101 -11.63 24.11 17.47
CA LEU A 101 -12.38 24.42 16.25
C LEU A 101 -13.85 24.78 16.53
N SER A 102 -14.34 24.52 17.74
CA SER A 102 -15.71 24.80 18.11
C SER A 102 -16.04 26.29 17.95
N GLY A 103 -17.08 26.58 17.19
CA GLY A 103 -17.52 27.96 16.94
C GLY A 103 -16.72 28.74 15.89
N LEU A 104 -15.75 28.13 15.20
CA LEU A 104 -15.08 28.73 14.03
C LEU A 104 -15.97 28.64 12.77
N THR A 105 -17.15 29.24 12.84
CA THR A 105 -18.27 29.04 11.89
C THR A 105 -18.01 29.54 10.45
N LYS A 106 -16.87 30.21 10.22
CA LYS A 106 -16.40 30.64 8.89
C LYS A 106 -15.56 29.58 8.17
N LEU A 107 -15.20 28.48 8.84
CA LEU A 107 -14.48 27.38 8.23
C LEU A 107 -15.26 26.81 7.04
N ARG A 108 -14.56 26.68 5.91
CA ARG A 108 -15.06 26.12 4.65
C ARG A 108 -14.28 24.88 4.23
N THR A 109 -13.00 24.81 4.58
CA THR A 109 -12.12 23.68 4.26
C THR A 109 -11.41 23.24 5.53
N ILE A 110 -11.52 21.95 5.85
CA ILE A 110 -10.74 21.31 6.92
C ILE A 110 -10.08 20.07 6.33
N ASN A 111 -8.76 20.00 6.40
CA ASN A 111 -7.98 18.80 6.15
C ASN A 111 -7.14 18.48 7.40
N LEU A 112 -7.53 17.38 8.04
CA LEU A 112 -6.89 16.80 9.22
C LEU A 112 -6.58 15.32 8.98
N ARG A 113 -6.34 14.92 7.73
CA ARG A 113 -5.94 13.57 7.37
C ARG A 113 -4.74 13.10 8.19
N GLN A 114 -4.68 11.80 8.52
CA GLN A 114 -3.54 11.21 9.23
C GLN A 114 -3.23 11.93 10.54
N ASN A 115 -4.21 11.89 11.45
CA ASN A 115 -4.08 12.35 12.83
C ASN A 115 -4.62 11.25 13.75
N GLN A 116 -4.93 11.58 15.00
CA GLN A 116 -5.41 10.63 16.03
C GLN A 116 -6.80 11.03 16.53
N ILE A 117 -7.62 11.64 15.66
CA ILE A 117 -8.93 12.20 16.03
C ILE A 117 -9.95 11.07 16.15
N SER A 118 -10.69 11.05 17.25
CA SER A 118 -11.84 10.14 17.44
C SER A 118 -13.16 10.90 17.64
N ASP A 119 -13.10 12.07 18.29
CA ASP A 119 -14.25 12.93 18.55
C ASP A 119 -14.32 14.11 17.57
N ILE A 120 -15.38 14.14 16.76
CA ILE A 120 -15.69 15.23 15.83
C ILE A 120 -16.89 16.09 16.24
N GLN A 121 -17.38 15.98 17.49
CA GLN A 121 -18.44 16.85 18.03
C GLN A 121 -18.18 18.36 17.84
N PRO A 122 -16.93 18.87 17.93
CA PRO A 122 -16.64 20.28 17.68
C PRO A 122 -17.03 20.78 16.28
N LEU A 123 -17.22 19.88 15.30
CA LEU A 123 -17.60 20.24 13.93
C LEU A 123 -19.10 20.51 13.75
N SER A 124 -19.94 20.14 14.73
CA SER A 124 -21.41 20.09 14.60
C SER A 124 -22.10 21.38 14.14
N ASN A 125 -21.52 22.54 14.46
CA ASN A 125 -22.08 23.85 14.13
C ASN A 125 -21.35 24.58 13.00
N LEU A 126 -20.40 23.92 12.32
CA LEU A 126 -19.62 24.51 11.23
C LEU A 126 -20.39 24.50 9.90
N SER A 127 -21.58 25.10 9.90
CA SER A 127 -22.53 25.09 8.77
C SER A 127 -22.03 25.73 7.46
N SER A 128 -20.85 26.37 7.48
CA SER A 128 -20.17 26.89 6.28
C SER A 128 -19.25 25.87 5.60
N LEU A 129 -19.03 24.71 6.21
CA LEU A 129 -18.08 23.71 5.74
C LEU A 129 -18.51 23.14 4.39
N VAL A 130 -17.56 23.10 3.46
CA VAL A 130 -17.74 22.65 2.08
C VAL A 130 -16.88 21.42 1.79
N ASN A 131 -15.63 21.43 2.28
CA ASN A 131 -14.67 20.35 2.10
C ASN A 131 -14.20 19.86 3.47
N LEU A 132 -14.34 18.57 3.72
CA LEU A 132 -13.87 17.93 4.95
C LEU A 132 -13.08 16.69 4.59
N ASP A 133 -11.81 16.68 4.98
CA ASP A 133 -10.97 15.49 5.00
C ASP A 133 -10.52 15.19 6.43
N VAL A 134 -11.00 14.07 6.95
CA VAL A 134 -10.62 13.49 8.25
C VAL A 134 -10.24 12.02 8.07
N SER A 135 -9.73 11.67 6.89
CA SER A 135 -9.27 10.31 6.59
C SER A 135 -8.09 9.88 7.45
N GLN A 136 -7.89 8.57 7.62
CA GLN A 136 -6.81 7.99 8.42
C GLN A 136 -6.80 8.54 9.86
N ASN A 137 -7.93 8.38 10.55
CA ASN A 137 -8.15 8.77 11.94
C ASN A 137 -8.86 7.61 12.69
N HIS A 138 -9.50 7.88 13.82
CA HIS A 138 -10.18 6.90 14.67
C HIS A 138 -11.67 7.19 14.85
N ILE A 139 -12.32 7.76 13.82
CA ILE A 139 -13.70 8.22 13.88
C ILE A 139 -14.66 7.03 13.75
N THR A 140 -15.69 7.03 14.61
CA THR A 140 -16.77 6.04 14.62
C THR A 140 -18.17 6.67 14.59
N ASP A 141 -18.33 7.89 15.13
CA ASP A 141 -19.60 8.61 15.17
C ASP A 141 -19.62 9.80 14.19
N LEU A 142 -20.59 9.78 13.27
CA LEU A 142 -20.82 10.84 12.28
C LEU A 142 -21.97 11.77 12.67
N SER A 143 -22.58 11.60 13.86
CA SER A 143 -23.66 12.46 14.35
C SER A 143 -23.39 13.97 14.23
N PRO A 144 -22.15 14.47 14.42
CA PRO A 144 -21.85 15.89 14.26
C PRO A 144 -22.02 16.40 12.83
N LEU A 145 -21.89 15.55 11.82
CA LEU A 145 -21.95 15.98 10.42
C LEU A 145 -23.38 16.17 9.90
N ARG A 146 -24.39 15.74 10.67
CA ARG A 146 -25.80 15.61 10.23
C ARG A 146 -26.40 16.86 9.59
N ASN A 147 -26.01 18.04 10.05
CA ASN A 147 -26.59 19.31 9.61
C ASN A 147 -25.65 20.13 8.72
N LEU A 148 -24.51 19.57 8.29
CA LEU A 148 -23.52 20.25 7.46
C LEU A 148 -23.89 20.23 5.97
N SER A 149 -25.09 20.71 5.65
CA SER A 149 -25.72 20.58 4.32
C SER A 149 -24.98 21.26 3.17
N LYS A 150 -23.96 22.09 3.45
CA LYS A 150 -23.08 22.70 2.44
C LYS A 150 -21.90 21.83 2.01
N LEU A 151 -21.69 20.68 2.67
CA LEU A 151 -20.63 19.74 2.29
C LEU A 151 -20.80 19.29 0.84
N LYS A 152 -19.72 19.38 0.08
CA LYS A 152 -19.60 18.95 -1.32
C LYS A 152 -18.57 17.85 -1.50
N VAL A 153 -17.52 17.87 -0.70
CA VAL A 153 -16.45 16.87 -0.70
C VAL A 153 -16.26 16.39 0.73
N LEU A 154 -16.41 15.08 0.92
CA LEU A 154 -16.27 14.43 2.22
C LEU A 154 -15.39 13.20 2.06
N ASN A 155 -14.23 13.22 2.73
CA ASN A 155 -13.31 12.10 2.80
C ASN A 155 -13.24 11.58 4.24
N LEU A 156 -13.71 10.35 4.41
CA LEU A 156 -13.77 9.59 5.67
C LEU A 156 -12.96 8.28 5.57
N SER A 157 -12.12 8.14 4.55
CA SER A 157 -11.39 6.90 4.31
C SER A 157 -10.51 6.49 5.50
N GLU A 158 -10.27 5.19 5.65
CA GLU A 158 -9.41 4.61 6.69
C GLU A 158 -9.78 5.06 8.10
N ASN A 159 -11.07 4.93 8.44
CA ASN A 159 -11.61 5.10 9.78
C ASN A 159 -12.24 3.77 10.26
N GLN A 160 -13.14 3.81 11.25
CA GLN A 160 -13.78 2.61 11.81
C GLN A 160 -15.31 2.67 11.66
N LEU A 161 -15.78 3.27 10.56
CA LEU A 161 -17.20 3.56 10.34
C LEU A 161 -17.99 2.31 9.99
N GLN A 162 -19.12 2.11 10.66
CA GLN A 162 -20.11 1.09 10.33
C GLN A 162 -21.43 1.71 9.85
N ASN A 163 -21.80 2.86 10.44
CA ASN A 163 -23.05 3.54 10.19
C ASN A 163 -22.79 4.92 9.55
N ILE A 164 -23.49 5.20 8.44
CA ILE A 164 -23.49 6.49 7.74
C ILE A 164 -24.85 7.21 7.76
N ASP A 165 -25.84 6.75 8.55
CA ASP A 165 -27.16 7.36 8.74
C ASP A 165 -27.12 8.87 9.01
N PRO A 166 -26.18 9.39 9.83
CA PRO A 166 -26.10 10.83 10.04
C PRO A 166 -25.91 11.63 8.74
N LEU A 167 -25.38 11.02 7.68
CA LEU A 167 -25.12 11.70 6.41
C LEU A 167 -26.36 11.83 5.52
N GLU A 168 -27.50 11.24 5.87
CA GLU A 168 -28.71 11.14 5.03
C GLU A 168 -29.18 12.49 4.41
N LYS A 169 -28.92 13.62 5.08
CA LYS A 169 -29.34 14.96 4.65
C LYS A 169 -28.30 15.72 3.79
N LEU A 170 -27.15 15.11 3.49
CA LEU A 170 -26.06 15.76 2.77
C LEU A 170 -26.24 15.70 1.24
N GLU A 171 -27.32 16.30 0.75
CA GLU A 171 -27.74 16.22 -0.67
C GLU A 171 -26.77 16.90 -1.65
N ASN A 172 -25.90 17.79 -1.15
CA ASN A 172 -24.93 18.56 -1.96
C ASN A 172 -23.60 17.84 -2.16
N LEU A 173 -23.42 16.63 -1.62
CA LEU A 173 -22.21 15.85 -1.85
C LEU A 173 -22.04 15.56 -3.35
N SER A 174 -20.86 15.92 -3.86
CA SER A 174 -20.41 15.67 -5.23
C SER A 174 -19.31 14.62 -5.30
N ALA A 175 -18.53 14.49 -4.22
CA ALA A 175 -17.55 13.43 -4.04
C ALA A 175 -17.62 12.89 -2.59
N PHE A 176 -17.68 11.57 -2.47
CA PHE A 176 -17.74 10.87 -1.18
C PHE A 176 -16.75 9.71 -1.16
N ASP A 177 -15.72 9.81 -0.33
CA ASP A 177 -14.74 8.75 -0.10
C ASP A 177 -14.90 8.17 1.30
N ALA A 178 -15.11 6.86 1.36
CA ALA A 178 -15.24 6.06 2.56
C ALA A 178 -14.44 4.74 2.43
N TYR A 179 -13.38 4.74 1.62
CA TYR A 179 -12.45 3.62 1.45
C TYR A 179 -12.00 3.05 2.81
N LYS A 180 -11.91 1.71 2.92
CA LYS A 180 -11.36 1.00 4.07
C LYS A 180 -12.02 1.39 5.39
N ASN A 181 -13.30 1.06 5.47
CA ASN A 181 -14.14 1.17 6.66
C ASN A 181 -14.87 -0.17 6.90
N GLN A 182 -15.98 -0.17 7.63
CA GLN A 182 -16.78 -1.36 7.94
C GLN A 182 -18.25 -1.15 7.56
N ILE A 183 -18.52 -0.28 6.57
CA ILE A 183 -19.86 0.10 6.14
C ILE A 183 -20.54 -1.07 5.45
N GLN A 184 -21.82 -1.27 5.75
CA GLN A 184 -22.67 -2.28 5.11
C GLN A 184 -23.92 -1.67 4.47
N ASP A 185 -24.55 -0.69 5.14
CA ASP A 185 -25.79 -0.06 4.70
C ASP A 185 -25.50 1.25 3.95
N LEU A 186 -25.94 1.31 2.70
CA LEU A 186 -25.83 2.50 1.84
C LEU A 186 -27.13 3.30 1.76
N SER A 187 -28.17 2.97 2.53
CA SER A 187 -29.48 3.64 2.50
C SER A 187 -29.39 5.18 2.53
N PRO A 188 -28.50 5.80 3.34
CA PRO A 188 -28.35 7.26 3.36
C PRO A 188 -27.91 7.86 2.01
N MET A 189 -27.19 7.09 1.18
CA MET A 189 -26.72 7.55 -0.12
C MET A 189 -27.85 7.82 -1.11
N ARG A 190 -29.08 7.35 -0.88
CA ARG A 190 -30.24 7.63 -1.75
C ARG A 190 -30.47 9.13 -1.96
N ASN A 191 -29.99 9.96 -1.05
CA ASN A 191 -30.22 11.40 -1.07
C ASN A 191 -29.03 12.20 -1.65
N PHE A 192 -27.91 11.56 -2.01
CA PHE A 192 -26.73 12.27 -2.54
C PHE A 192 -26.92 12.64 -4.02
N LYS A 193 -27.95 13.43 -4.34
CA LYS A 193 -28.43 13.68 -5.72
C LYS A 193 -27.39 14.31 -6.65
N ASN A 194 -26.38 14.96 -6.09
CA ASN A 194 -25.29 15.61 -6.84
C ASN A 194 -24.01 14.76 -6.92
N LEU A 195 -24.03 13.52 -6.42
CA LEU A 195 -22.84 12.68 -6.35
C LEU A 195 -22.38 12.29 -7.75
N LEU A 196 -21.12 12.62 -8.04
CA LEU A 196 -20.45 12.30 -9.31
C LEU A 196 -19.49 11.12 -9.14
N SER A 197 -18.79 11.07 -8.00
CA SER A 197 -17.80 10.04 -7.72
C SER A 197 -17.93 9.53 -6.29
N THR A 198 -17.78 8.22 -6.13
CA THR A 198 -17.69 7.61 -4.81
C THR A 198 -16.66 6.50 -4.77
N ASN A 199 -15.89 6.48 -3.68
CA ASN A 199 -14.95 5.41 -3.37
C ASN A 199 -15.40 4.72 -2.08
N LEU A 200 -15.85 3.46 -2.23
CA LEU A 200 -16.40 2.62 -1.16
C LEU A 200 -15.63 1.30 -1.07
N GLN A 201 -14.42 1.24 -1.64
CA GLN A 201 -13.57 0.06 -1.62
C GLN A 201 -13.26 -0.41 -0.19
N GLU A 202 -12.97 -1.69 0.00
CA GLU A 202 -12.62 -2.30 1.29
C GLU A 202 -13.65 -2.01 2.40
N ASN A 203 -14.91 -2.38 2.15
CA ASN A 203 -16.01 -2.30 3.11
C ASN A 203 -16.73 -3.65 3.21
N ARG A 204 -17.96 -3.68 3.75
CA ARG A 204 -18.79 -4.88 3.88
C ARG A 204 -20.09 -4.76 3.09
N ILE A 205 -20.10 -3.95 2.04
CA ILE A 205 -21.29 -3.61 1.25
C ILE A 205 -21.71 -4.82 0.41
N SER A 206 -23.02 -5.11 0.39
CA SER A 206 -23.61 -6.15 -0.45
C SER A 206 -24.81 -5.65 -1.25
N ASP A 207 -25.63 -4.79 -0.64
CA ASP A 207 -26.74 -4.11 -1.32
C ASP A 207 -26.31 -2.73 -1.82
N ILE A 208 -26.32 -2.57 -3.15
CA ILE A 208 -26.07 -1.29 -3.83
C ILE A 208 -27.36 -0.67 -4.41
N SER A 209 -28.54 -1.18 -4.03
CA SER A 209 -29.84 -0.62 -4.42
C SER A 209 -29.97 0.89 -4.19
N PRO A 210 -29.38 1.51 -3.14
CA PRO A 210 -29.39 2.95 -2.95
C PRO A 210 -28.80 3.76 -4.12
N LEU A 211 -27.78 3.20 -4.79
CA LEU A 211 -27.07 3.87 -5.89
C LEU A 211 -27.95 4.06 -7.14
N SER A 212 -29.01 3.26 -7.30
CA SER A 212 -29.96 3.37 -8.43
C SER A 212 -30.69 4.72 -8.52
N THR A 213 -30.67 5.49 -7.43
CA THR A 213 -31.34 6.79 -7.32
C THR A 213 -30.43 7.97 -7.67
N LEU A 214 -29.16 7.70 -7.98
CA LEU A 214 -28.11 8.69 -8.22
C LEU A 214 -27.90 8.91 -9.71
N PRO A 215 -28.39 10.02 -10.29
CA PRO A 215 -28.50 10.17 -11.74
C PRO A 215 -27.18 10.49 -12.45
N ASN A 216 -26.17 11.00 -11.72
CA ASN A 216 -24.95 11.58 -12.29
C ASN A 216 -23.68 10.84 -11.90
N LEU A 217 -23.77 9.61 -11.38
CA LEU A 217 -22.59 8.82 -11.04
C LEU A 217 -21.74 8.54 -12.29
N ASP A 218 -20.50 9.01 -12.24
CA ASP A 218 -19.48 8.89 -13.27
C ASP A 218 -18.39 7.86 -12.88
N PHE A 219 -18.06 7.81 -11.59
CA PHE A 219 -17.09 6.86 -11.04
C PHE A 219 -17.62 6.14 -9.80
N ILE A 220 -17.47 4.81 -9.76
CA ILE A 220 -17.86 3.96 -8.63
C ILE A 220 -16.72 3.01 -8.28
N GLY A 221 -16.09 3.23 -7.12
CA GLY A 221 -15.12 2.32 -6.52
C GLY A 221 -15.77 1.37 -5.51
N LEU A 222 -15.79 0.07 -5.80
CA LEU A 222 -16.41 -0.97 -4.95
C LEU A 222 -15.50 -2.19 -4.72
N LYS A 223 -14.21 -2.13 -5.07
CA LYS A 223 -13.24 -3.22 -4.83
C LYS A 223 -13.33 -3.79 -3.41
N TYR A 224 -13.14 -5.10 -3.28
CA TYR A 224 -13.10 -5.81 -2.01
C TYR A 224 -14.32 -5.54 -1.11
N ASN A 225 -15.51 -5.77 -1.67
CA ASN A 225 -16.79 -5.77 -0.97
C ASN A 225 -17.49 -7.14 -1.13
N ARG A 226 -18.81 -7.20 -0.92
CA ARG A 226 -19.64 -8.40 -1.03
C ARG A 226 -20.77 -8.21 -2.06
N VAL A 227 -20.55 -7.35 -3.05
CA VAL A 227 -21.54 -7.02 -4.08
C VAL A 227 -21.72 -8.20 -5.03
N LYS A 228 -22.97 -8.63 -5.23
CA LYS A 228 -23.33 -9.69 -6.17
C LYS A 228 -24.12 -9.18 -7.37
N ASP A 229 -25.09 -8.32 -7.08
CA ASP A 229 -26.04 -7.80 -8.05
C ASP A 229 -25.68 -6.36 -8.46
N LEU A 230 -25.44 -6.17 -9.76
CA LEU A 230 -25.17 -4.88 -10.39
C LEU A 230 -26.40 -4.26 -11.06
N SER A 231 -27.55 -4.94 -11.04
CA SER A 231 -28.80 -4.44 -11.63
C SER A 231 -29.22 -3.03 -11.15
N PRO A 232 -28.91 -2.59 -9.90
CA PRO A 232 -29.19 -1.22 -9.48
C PRO A 232 -28.48 -0.15 -10.31
N LEU A 233 -27.36 -0.49 -10.95
CA LEU A 233 -26.56 0.45 -11.75
C LEU A 233 -27.05 0.58 -13.20
N LYS A 234 -28.07 -0.18 -13.63
CA LYS A 234 -28.52 -0.24 -15.04
C LYS A 234 -28.77 1.11 -15.71
N LYS A 235 -29.13 2.15 -14.94
CA LYS A 235 -29.42 3.50 -15.45
C LYS A 235 -28.19 4.41 -15.53
N SER A 236 -27.04 4.00 -15.01
CA SER A 236 -25.79 4.76 -14.99
C SER A 236 -25.07 4.73 -16.34
N ILE A 237 -25.77 5.09 -17.42
CA ILE A 237 -25.27 5.03 -18.81
C ILE A 237 -24.11 6.02 -19.10
N HIS A 238 -23.82 6.91 -18.15
CA HIS A 238 -22.73 7.88 -18.25
C HIS A 238 -21.45 7.43 -17.54
N LEU A 239 -21.49 6.30 -16.82
CA LEU A 239 -20.38 5.79 -16.03
C LEU A 239 -19.12 5.63 -16.89
N THR A 240 -18.04 6.27 -16.45
CA THR A 240 -16.73 6.17 -17.10
C THR A 240 -15.76 5.28 -16.34
N GLY A 241 -15.95 5.12 -15.02
CA GLY A 241 -15.12 4.24 -14.20
C GLY A 241 -15.92 3.33 -13.28
N LEU A 242 -15.61 2.03 -13.34
CA LEU A 242 -16.23 1.02 -12.47
C LEU A 242 -15.18 0.06 -11.94
N GLU A 243 -15.07 -0.04 -10.62
CA GLU A 243 -14.14 -0.96 -9.97
C GLU A 243 -14.86 -1.94 -9.06
N LEU A 244 -14.69 -3.22 -9.36
CA LEU A 244 -15.41 -4.34 -8.75
C LEU A 244 -14.48 -5.46 -8.29
N THR A 245 -13.16 -5.35 -8.47
CA THR A 245 -12.21 -6.41 -8.11
C THR A 245 -12.48 -7.00 -6.72
N GLY A 246 -12.48 -8.33 -6.62
CA GLY A 246 -12.67 -9.03 -5.34
C GLY A 246 -14.10 -9.02 -4.81
N ASN A 247 -15.10 -8.75 -5.65
CA ASN A 247 -16.52 -8.95 -5.31
C ASN A 247 -17.04 -10.29 -5.85
N PRO A 248 -18.06 -10.90 -5.22
CA PRO A 248 -18.72 -12.09 -5.74
C PRO A 248 -19.77 -11.76 -6.83
N VAL A 249 -19.40 -10.98 -7.86
CA VAL A 249 -20.30 -10.61 -8.95
C VAL A 249 -20.56 -11.81 -9.87
N GLU A 250 -21.83 -12.16 -10.08
CA GLU A 250 -22.21 -13.34 -10.88
C GLU A 250 -22.62 -12.99 -12.32
N ASP A 251 -23.27 -11.83 -12.53
CA ASP A 251 -23.76 -11.40 -13.84
C ASP A 251 -23.05 -10.14 -14.35
N LEU A 252 -22.17 -10.31 -15.33
CA LEU A 252 -21.47 -9.22 -16.01
C LEU A 252 -22.20 -8.71 -17.26
N SER A 253 -23.33 -9.30 -17.66
CA SER A 253 -24.09 -8.86 -18.85
C SER A 253 -24.58 -7.42 -18.72
N ILE A 254 -24.76 -6.96 -17.48
CA ILE A 254 -25.10 -5.59 -17.11
C ILE A 254 -24.08 -4.56 -17.64
N LEU A 255 -22.80 -4.93 -17.78
CA LEU A 255 -21.74 -4.04 -18.22
C LEU A 255 -22.01 -3.45 -19.62
N ASN A 256 -22.74 -4.18 -20.47
CA ASN A 256 -23.17 -3.69 -21.79
C ASN A 256 -24.05 -2.42 -21.75
N HIS A 257 -24.54 -2.01 -20.58
CA HIS A 257 -25.28 -0.76 -20.39
C HIS A 257 -24.36 0.44 -20.11
N PHE A 258 -23.04 0.25 -20.04
CA PHE A 258 -22.05 1.28 -19.71
C PHE A 258 -21.10 1.57 -20.88
N PRO A 259 -21.60 2.14 -22.00
CA PRO A 259 -20.82 2.29 -23.23
C PRO A 259 -19.68 3.30 -23.13
N LYS A 260 -19.58 4.08 -22.05
CA LYS A 260 -18.57 5.14 -21.86
C LYS A 260 -17.41 4.74 -20.94
N LEU A 261 -17.33 3.47 -20.53
CA LEU A 261 -16.27 3.01 -19.64
C LEU A 261 -14.89 3.24 -20.27
N ASN A 262 -14.05 3.97 -19.54
CA ASN A 262 -12.62 4.14 -19.80
C ASN A 262 -11.76 3.35 -18.81
N LEU A 263 -12.31 3.05 -17.62
CA LEU A 263 -11.67 2.32 -16.54
C LEU A 263 -12.62 1.21 -16.08
N LEU A 264 -12.13 -0.03 -16.16
CA LEU A 264 -12.84 -1.19 -15.65
C LEU A 264 -11.89 -2.09 -14.87
N SER A 265 -12.28 -2.41 -13.64
CA SER A 265 -11.52 -3.32 -12.77
C SER A 265 -12.41 -4.44 -12.28
N ILE A 266 -12.15 -5.66 -12.74
CA ILE A 266 -12.96 -6.87 -12.53
C ILE A 266 -12.04 -8.08 -12.28
N GLY A 267 -10.97 -7.86 -11.52
CA GLY A 267 -10.08 -8.90 -11.03
C GLY A 267 -10.71 -9.75 -9.93
N SER A 268 -10.21 -10.95 -9.70
CA SER A 268 -10.66 -11.83 -8.60
C SER A 268 -12.16 -12.13 -8.58
N LEU A 269 -12.81 -12.20 -9.76
CA LEU A 269 -14.25 -12.51 -9.91
C LEU A 269 -14.50 -13.96 -10.33
N ARG A 270 -13.45 -14.75 -10.60
CA ARG A 270 -13.52 -16.13 -11.12
C ARG A 270 -14.16 -16.22 -12.52
N ILE A 271 -13.98 -15.19 -13.33
CA ILE A 271 -14.54 -15.15 -14.69
C ILE A 271 -13.62 -15.87 -15.69
N SER A 272 -14.22 -16.48 -16.70
CA SER A 272 -13.49 -17.17 -17.78
C SER A 272 -13.78 -16.61 -19.17
N HIS A 273 -14.86 -15.83 -19.32
CA HIS A 273 -15.31 -15.26 -20.59
C HIS A 273 -15.43 -13.74 -20.47
N ILE A 274 -14.91 -13.03 -21.48
CA ILE A 274 -14.84 -11.56 -21.52
C ILE A 274 -15.36 -10.96 -22.84
N ASN A 275 -16.24 -11.69 -23.54
CA ASN A 275 -16.80 -11.28 -24.84
C ASN A 275 -17.55 -9.95 -24.81
N PHE A 276 -18.13 -9.56 -23.67
CA PHE A 276 -18.78 -8.26 -23.50
C PHE A 276 -17.81 -7.08 -23.69
N LEU A 277 -16.49 -7.28 -23.56
CA LEU A 277 -15.51 -6.20 -23.74
C LEU A 277 -15.48 -5.65 -25.16
N GLU A 278 -15.96 -6.40 -26.16
CA GLU A 278 -16.07 -5.91 -27.54
C GLU A 278 -16.97 -4.67 -27.66
N ASN A 279 -17.90 -4.49 -26.71
CA ASN A 279 -18.80 -3.35 -26.62
C ASN A 279 -18.19 -2.12 -25.90
N HIS A 280 -16.91 -2.21 -25.48
CA HIS A 280 -16.23 -1.17 -24.69
C HIS A 280 -14.92 -0.69 -25.36
N PRO A 281 -14.98 -0.18 -26.62
CA PRO A 281 -13.77 0.19 -27.39
C PRO A 281 -13.00 1.40 -26.82
N ASP A 282 -13.61 2.16 -25.91
CA ASP A 282 -13.02 3.36 -25.29
C ASP A 282 -12.22 3.05 -24.00
N LEU A 283 -12.15 1.78 -23.60
CA LEU A 283 -11.35 1.36 -22.45
C LEU A 283 -9.88 1.73 -22.63
N LYS A 284 -9.31 2.32 -21.56
CA LYS A 284 -7.91 2.71 -21.43
C LYS A 284 -7.21 1.93 -20.32
N TRP A 285 -7.90 1.72 -19.19
CA TRP A 285 -7.41 0.98 -18.03
C TRP A 285 -8.29 -0.24 -17.79
N LEU A 286 -7.68 -1.42 -17.83
CA LEU A 286 -8.39 -2.68 -17.68
C LEU A 286 -7.65 -3.61 -16.72
N GLN A 287 -8.31 -3.98 -15.63
CA GLN A 287 -7.80 -4.89 -14.61
C GLN A 287 -8.64 -6.18 -14.61
N LEU A 288 -8.00 -7.30 -14.94
CA LEU A 288 -8.59 -8.63 -15.14
C LEU A 288 -7.81 -9.70 -14.38
N GLU A 289 -6.95 -9.31 -13.44
CA GLU A 289 -6.07 -10.19 -12.70
C GLU A 289 -6.82 -11.22 -11.84
N ASN A 290 -6.19 -12.36 -11.54
CA ASN A 290 -6.72 -13.40 -10.65
C ASN A 290 -8.08 -13.94 -11.10
N ASN A 291 -8.21 -14.30 -12.38
CA ASN A 291 -9.41 -14.89 -12.96
C ASN A 291 -9.07 -16.25 -13.62
N GLN A 292 -9.96 -16.77 -14.44
CA GLN A 292 -9.83 -18.07 -15.14
C GLN A 292 -9.88 -17.86 -16.66
N ILE A 293 -9.37 -16.71 -17.13
CA ILE A 293 -9.45 -16.32 -18.55
C ILE A 293 -8.43 -17.12 -19.34
N THR A 294 -8.88 -17.68 -20.46
CA THR A 294 -8.03 -18.42 -21.42
C THR A 294 -8.02 -17.73 -22.79
N ASP A 295 -9.20 -17.24 -23.23
CA ASP A 295 -9.38 -16.53 -24.49
C ASP A 295 -9.50 -15.02 -24.28
N ILE A 296 -8.63 -14.27 -24.94
CA ILE A 296 -8.61 -12.80 -24.94
C ILE A 296 -8.92 -12.19 -26.31
N SER A 297 -9.55 -12.96 -27.22
CA SER A 297 -9.92 -12.55 -28.58
C SER A 297 -10.68 -11.21 -28.63
N SER A 298 -11.54 -10.98 -27.64
CA SER A 298 -12.34 -9.75 -27.49
C SER A 298 -11.50 -8.48 -27.32
N LEU A 299 -10.26 -8.59 -26.81
CA LEU A 299 -9.35 -7.46 -26.67
C LEU A 299 -8.92 -6.87 -28.02
N GLN A 300 -9.09 -7.59 -29.14
CA GLN A 300 -8.74 -7.10 -30.47
C GLN A 300 -9.51 -5.82 -30.86
N LYS A 301 -10.66 -5.54 -30.25
CA LYS A 301 -11.46 -4.33 -30.48
C LYS A 301 -11.02 -3.11 -29.65
N LEU A 302 -10.15 -3.31 -28.67
CA LEU A 302 -9.81 -2.31 -27.65
C LEU A 302 -8.51 -1.57 -28.01
N ALA A 303 -8.52 -0.88 -29.16
CA ALA A 303 -7.34 -0.18 -29.67
C ALA A 303 -6.89 1.03 -28.82
N ASN A 304 -7.69 1.43 -27.82
CA ASN A 304 -7.41 2.55 -26.92
C ASN A 304 -6.72 2.16 -25.60
N LEU A 305 -6.49 0.86 -25.36
CA LEU A 305 -5.86 0.39 -24.12
C LEU A 305 -4.48 1.04 -23.92
N GLN A 306 -4.26 1.51 -22.70
CA GLN A 306 -3.02 2.11 -22.22
C GLN A 306 -2.40 1.26 -21.12
N GLU A 307 -3.23 0.75 -20.21
CA GLU A 307 -2.80 -0.16 -19.15
C GLU A 307 -3.72 -1.37 -19.08
N ILE A 308 -3.10 -2.55 -19.03
CA ILE A 308 -3.82 -3.80 -18.81
C ILE A 308 -3.08 -4.70 -17.82
N ASP A 309 -3.83 -5.25 -16.87
CA ASP A 309 -3.39 -6.33 -16.00
C ASP A 309 -4.21 -7.59 -16.27
N LEU A 310 -3.54 -8.63 -16.74
CA LEU A 310 -4.05 -9.97 -17.04
C LEU A 310 -3.38 -11.03 -16.16
N SER A 311 -2.68 -10.63 -15.10
CA SER A 311 -1.88 -11.54 -14.27
C SER A 311 -2.74 -12.61 -13.59
N ASN A 312 -2.17 -13.79 -13.31
CA ASN A 312 -2.86 -14.91 -12.67
C ASN A 312 -4.13 -15.32 -13.43
N ASN A 313 -3.95 -15.76 -14.67
CA ASN A 313 -4.98 -16.32 -15.55
C ASN A 313 -4.42 -17.58 -16.26
N GLU A 314 -5.08 -18.07 -17.30
CA GLU A 314 -4.68 -19.25 -18.06
C GLU A 314 -4.39 -18.94 -19.54
N ILE A 315 -3.94 -17.70 -19.82
CA ILE A 315 -3.74 -17.18 -21.18
C ILE A 315 -2.46 -17.76 -21.78
N SER A 316 -2.51 -18.10 -23.08
CA SER A 316 -1.36 -18.60 -23.84
C SER A 316 -1.13 -17.87 -25.17
N ASP A 317 -2.17 -17.29 -25.77
CA ASP A 317 -2.09 -16.55 -27.04
C ASP A 317 -2.20 -15.04 -26.82
N LEU A 318 -1.19 -14.30 -27.29
CA LEU A 318 -1.13 -12.84 -27.22
C LEU A 318 -1.52 -12.15 -28.54
N SER A 319 -1.87 -12.90 -29.58
CA SER A 319 -2.26 -12.36 -30.89
C SER A 319 -3.33 -11.26 -30.82
N PRO A 320 -4.35 -11.34 -29.95
CA PRO A 320 -5.35 -10.28 -29.82
C PRO A 320 -4.79 -8.91 -29.38
N LEU A 321 -3.62 -8.88 -28.74
CA LEU A 321 -2.97 -7.64 -28.28
C LEU A 321 -2.07 -6.98 -29.34
N SER A 322 -1.85 -7.60 -30.50
CA SER A 322 -0.91 -7.09 -31.52
C SER A 322 -1.32 -5.75 -32.17
N HIS A 323 -2.52 -5.24 -31.86
CA HIS A 323 -3.02 -3.98 -32.41
C HIS A 323 -3.07 -2.86 -31.35
N ALA A 324 -2.72 -3.15 -30.09
CA ALA A 324 -2.81 -2.23 -28.96
C ALA A 324 -1.66 -1.21 -28.95
N ASN A 325 -1.56 -0.40 -30.00
CA ASN A 325 -0.42 0.51 -30.22
C ASN A 325 -0.32 1.66 -29.20
N LYS A 326 -1.34 1.87 -28.36
CA LYS A 326 -1.33 2.82 -27.25
C LYS A 326 -0.94 2.20 -25.91
N LEU A 327 -0.68 0.89 -25.88
CA LEU A 327 -0.39 0.18 -24.65
C LEU A 327 0.97 0.60 -24.11
N GLU A 328 0.95 1.11 -22.88
CA GLU A 328 2.10 1.63 -22.14
C GLU A 328 2.56 0.65 -21.07
N LEU A 329 1.60 -0.04 -20.44
CA LEU A 329 1.82 -0.96 -19.34
C LEU A 329 1.08 -2.28 -19.58
N LEU A 330 1.84 -3.39 -19.64
CA LEU A 330 1.30 -4.74 -19.73
C LEU A 330 1.81 -5.60 -18.58
N ARG A 331 0.91 -6.00 -17.68
CA ARG A 331 1.15 -7.06 -16.69
C ARG A 331 0.39 -8.31 -17.09
N ILE A 332 1.12 -9.41 -17.24
CA ILE A 332 0.55 -10.71 -17.60
C ILE A 332 1.34 -11.85 -16.94
N ASN A 333 1.64 -11.63 -15.65
CA ASN A 333 2.38 -12.59 -14.82
C ASN A 333 1.54 -13.85 -14.58
N GLN A 334 2.17 -14.97 -14.25
CA GLN A 334 1.50 -16.21 -13.83
C GLN A 334 0.42 -16.64 -14.83
N ASN A 335 0.84 -16.93 -16.05
CA ASN A 335 0.01 -17.37 -17.17
C ASN A 335 0.72 -18.55 -17.88
N ARG A 336 0.29 -18.92 -19.09
CA ARG A 336 0.85 -20.05 -19.88
C ARG A 336 1.50 -19.56 -21.18
N ILE A 337 2.10 -18.37 -21.16
CA ILE A 337 2.65 -17.73 -22.35
C ILE A 337 4.02 -18.33 -22.67
N SER A 338 4.20 -18.71 -23.92
CA SER A 338 5.51 -19.10 -24.48
C SER A 338 5.91 -18.24 -25.69
N ASN A 339 4.93 -17.74 -26.46
CA ASN A 339 5.14 -16.90 -27.63
C ASN A 339 4.80 -15.43 -27.34
N ILE A 340 5.83 -14.58 -27.35
CA ILE A 340 5.71 -13.14 -27.08
C ILE A 340 5.85 -12.26 -28.34
N LYS A 341 6.03 -12.87 -29.51
CA LYS A 341 6.13 -12.14 -30.79
C LYS A 341 4.96 -11.17 -31.05
N PRO A 342 3.69 -11.49 -30.73
CA PRO A 342 2.58 -10.59 -31.01
C PRO A 342 2.65 -9.22 -30.33
N ILE A 343 3.37 -9.11 -29.22
CA ILE A 343 3.48 -7.85 -28.46
C ILE A 343 4.84 -7.17 -28.63
N ALA A 344 5.76 -7.78 -29.38
CA ALA A 344 7.17 -7.37 -29.42
C ALA A 344 7.47 -6.16 -30.31
N HIS A 345 6.44 -5.48 -30.81
CA HIS A 345 6.55 -4.30 -31.66
C HIS A 345 5.73 -3.11 -31.11
N LEU A 346 5.15 -3.24 -29.91
CA LEU A 346 4.23 -2.23 -29.38
C LEU A 346 5.01 -0.94 -29.06
N PRO A 347 4.69 0.19 -29.73
CA PRO A 347 5.60 1.34 -29.78
C PRO A 347 5.65 2.15 -28.48
N LYS A 348 4.62 2.03 -27.63
CA LYS A 348 4.47 2.81 -26.39
C LYS A 348 4.78 2.02 -25.12
N LEU A 349 5.07 0.72 -25.26
CA LEU A 349 5.20 -0.18 -24.12
C LEU A 349 6.49 0.12 -23.37
N TRP A 350 6.38 0.73 -22.19
CA TRP A 350 7.53 1.07 -21.34
C TRP A 350 7.70 0.12 -20.16
N LEU A 351 6.62 -0.56 -19.74
CA LEU A 351 6.65 -1.61 -18.71
C LEU A 351 6.01 -2.90 -19.24
N LEU A 352 6.79 -3.98 -19.21
CA LEU A 352 6.35 -5.33 -19.55
C LEU A 352 6.67 -6.30 -18.40
N SER A 353 5.64 -6.93 -17.85
CA SER A 353 5.75 -7.92 -16.77
C SER A 353 5.18 -9.27 -17.20
N LEU A 354 6.06 -10.26 -17.30
CA LEU A 354 5.84 -11.61 -17.84
C LEU A 354 6.34 -12.69 -16.87
N ASN A 355 6.47 -12.39 -15.57
CA ASN A 355 6.95 -13.32 -14.56
C ASN A 355 6.07 -14.58 -14.48
N GLY A 356 6.63 -15.77 -14.22
CA GLY A 356 5.82 -16.97 -14.01
C GLY A 356 5.11 -17.44 -15.28
N ASN A 357 5.82 -17.48 -16.41
CA ASN A 357 5.29 -17.98 -17.68
C ASN A 357 6.17 -19.13 -18.19
N SER A 358 5.99 -19.54 -19.45
CA SER A 358 6.73 -20.63 -20.08
C SER A 358 7.64 -20.11 -21.21
N ILE A 359 8.25 -18.94 -21.02
CA ILE A 359 9.10 -18.30 -22.03
C ILE A 359 10.52 -18.87 -21.92
N SER A 360 11.01 -19.52 -22.98
CA SER A 360 12.41 -19.98 -23.06
C SER A 360 13.26 -19.15 -24.03
N ASP A 361 12.63 -18.53 -25.04
CA ASP A 361 13.28 -17.75 -26.07
C ASP A 361 12.68 -16.33 -26.17
N PRO A 362 13.32 -15.34 -25.52
CA PRO A 362 12.88 -13.95 -25.55
C PRO A 362 13.40 -13.15 -26.76
N GLU A 363 14.07 -13.74 -27.75
CA GLU A 363 14.72 -13.01 -28.88
C GLU A 363 13.75 -12.09 -29.64
N SER A 364 12.47 -12.46 -29.70
CA SER A 364 11.46 -11.64 -30.37
C SER A 364 11.27 -10.25 -29.75
N LEU A 365 11.59 -10.02 -28.47
CA LEU A 365 11.40 -8.74 -27.77
C LEU A 365 12.26 -7.58 -28.27
N GLY A 366 13.26 -7.84 -29.13
CA GLY A 366 14.27 -6.86 -29.57
C GLY A 366 13.77 -5.63 -30.34
N ASN A 367 12.47 -5.30 -30.34
CA ASN A 367 11.88 -4.19 -31.07
C ASN A 367 10.82 -3.42 -30.24
N LEU A 368 11.13 -3.14 -28.98
CA LEU A 368 10.30 -2.32 -28.08
C LEU A 368 11.01 -0.98 -27.77
N PRO A 369 10.72 0.11 -28.52
CA PRO A 369 11.55 1.31 -28.53
C PRO A 369 11.47 2.15 -27.25
N GLU A 370 10.36 2.08 -26.51
CA GLU A 370 10.14 2.84 -25.27
C GLU A 370 10.32 2.00 -24.00
N LEU A 371 10.77 0.74 -24.11
CA LEU A 371 10.87 -0.19 -22.98
C LEU A 371 11.88 0.31 -21.93
N ARG A 372 11.46 0.36 -20.67
CA ARG A 372 12.28 0.79 -19.52
C ARG A 372 12.31 -0.23 -18.40
N SER A 373 11.24 -1.01 -18.24
CA SER A 373 11.10 -1.98 -17.16
C SER A 373 10.64 -3.33 -17.73
N LEU A 374 11.46 -4.35 -17.52
CA LEU A 374 11.21 -5.70 -18.01
C LEU A 374 11.32 -6.70 -16.87
N TYR A 375 10.25 -7.46 -16.65
CA TYR A 375 10.20 -8.53 -15.66
C TYR A 375 9.92 -9.85 -16.37
N LEU A 376 10.88 -10.77 -16.31
CA LEU A 376 10.90 -12.07 -16.96
C LEU A 376 11.29 -13.18 -15.97
N GLY A 377 11.09 -12.96 -14.67
CA GLY A 377 11.43 -13.94 -13.64
C GLY A 377 10.55 -15.20 -13.71
N SER A 378 11.01 -16.31 -13.13
CA SER A 378 10.30 -17.60 -13.10
C SER A 378 9.82 -18.03 -14.49
N ASN A 379 10.76 -18.14 -15.42
CA ASN A 379 10.56 -18.59 -16.80
C ASN A 379 11.63 -19.66 -17.14
N GLY A 380 11.81 -19.98 -18.42
CA GLY A 380 12.78 -20.96 -18.91
C GLY A 380 13.98 -20.34 -19.64
N ILE A 381 14.33 -19.08 -19.35
CA ILE A 381 15.34 -18.34 -20.14
C ILE A 381 16.74 -18.81 -19.78
N ALA A 382 17.57 -19.07 -20.79
CA ALA A 382 18.98 -19.45 -20.60
C ALA A 382 19.98 -18.47 -21.24
N SER A 383 19.53 -17.62 -22.17
CA SER A 383 20.38 -16.72 -22.97
C SER A 383 19.91 -15.27 -22.83
N LEU A 384 20.88 -14.35 -22.77
CA LEU A 384 20.65 -12.90 -22.67
C LEU A 384 20.94 -12.13 -23.97
N GLN A 385 21.11 -12.81 -25.10
CA GLN A 385 21.48 -12.14 -26.36
C GLN A 385 20.43 -11.12 -26.84
N PHE A 386 19.14 -11.40 -26.61
CA PHE A 386 18.03 -10.50 -26.90
C PHE A 386 18.19 -9.09 -26.31
N LEU A 387 18.91 -8.94 -25.18
CA LEU A 387 19.15 -7.65 -24.55
C LEU A 387 19.93 -6.68 -25.43
N LYS A 388 20.70 -7.16 -26.41
CA LYS A 388 21.45 -6.31 -27.35
C LYS A 388 20.56 -5.46 -28.24
N ASN A 389 19.32 -5.91 -28.45
CA ASN A 389 18.36 -5.27 -29.34
C ASN A 389 17.37 -4.37 -28.58
N LEU A 390 17.39 -4.40 -27.24
CA LEU A 390 16.54 -3.56 -26.41
C LEU A 390 17.19 -2.19 -26.15
N PRO A 391 16.39 -1.12 -25.96
CA PRO A 391 16.91 0.12 -25.40
C PRO A 391 17.50 -0.13 -23.99
N PRO A 392 18.38 0.74 -23.49
CA PRO A 392 18.89 0.65 -22.13
C PRO A 392 17.74 0.68 -21.10
N LEU A 393 17.54 -0.44 -20.42
CA LEU A 393 16.51 -0.61 -19.39
C LEU A 393 16.93 0.09 -18.10
N ALA A 394 15.96 0.54 -17.31
CA ALA A 394 16.17 1.02 -15.94
C ALA A 394 16.02 -0.11 -14.92
N LEU A 395 15.04 -1.01 -15.13
CA LEU A 395 14.74 -2.14 -14.24
C LEU A 395 14.70 -3.44 -15.06
N LEU A 396 15.45 -4.45 -14.62
CA LEU A 396 15.44 -5.78 -15.22
C LEU A 396 15.37 -6.85 -14.13
N SER A 397 14.35 -7.69 -14.18
CA SER A 397 14.26 -8.90 -13.35
C SER A 397 14.23 -10.14 -14.22
N LEU A 398 15.17 -11.04 -13.95
CA LEU A 398 15.39 -12.32 -14.61
C LEU A 398 15.52 -13.44 -13.58
N SER A 399 14.99 -13.24 -12.36
CA SER A 399 15.14 -14.21 -11.28
C SER A 399 14.44 -15.54 -11.56
N GLY A 400 14.92 -16.66 -11.04
CA GLY A 400 14.23 -17.96 -11.22
C GLY A 400 14.24 -18.45 -12.67
N ASN A 401 15.34 -18.26 -13.40
CA ASN A 401 15.52 -18.73 -14.77
C ASN A 401 16.66 -19.78 -14.83
N LEU A 402 17.10 -20.14 -16.04
CA LEU A 402 18.16 -21.12 -16.30
C LEU A 402 19.47 -20.44 -16.76
N ILE A 403 19.70 -19.19 -16.35
CA ILE A 403 20.82 -18.38 -16.84
C ILE A 403 22.11 -18.82 -16.14
N SER A 404 23.11 -19.24 -16.92
CA SER A 404 24.48 -19.51 -16.43
C SER A 404 25.52 -18.57 -17.04
N ASP A 405 25.18 -17.92 -18.15
CA ASP A 405 26.05 -17.03 -18.91
C ASP A 405 25.39 -15.66 -19.07
N LEU A 406 26.09 -14.63 -18.61
CA LEU A 406 25.60 -13.26 -18.60
C LEU A 406 25.91 -12.49 -19.89
N ARG A 407 26.57 -13.08 -20.89
CA ARG A 407 26.86 -12.40 -22.17
C ARG A 407 25.59 -11.86 -22.81
N GLY A 408 25.62 -10.57 -23.15
CA GLY A 408 24.47 -9.80 -23.64
C GLY A 408 24.04 -8.71 -22.66
N ILE A 409 24.25 -8.92 -21.35
CA ILE A 409 23.91 -7.93 -20.32
C ILE A 409 24.71 -6.63 -20.46
N GLU A 410 25.90 -6.69 -21.06
CA GLU A 410 26.80 -5.54 -21.19
C GLU A 410 26.22 -4.40 -22.03
N ALA A 411 25.24 -4.71 -22.88
CA ALA A 411 24.50 -3.73 -23.68
C ALA A 411 23.58 -2.84 -22.83
N GLN A 412 23.27 -3.26 -21.59
CA GLN A 412 22.26 -2.64 -20.73
C GLN A 412 22.87 -1.70 -19.67
N ASN A 413 23.72 -0.78 -20.11
CA ASN A 413 24.49 0.13 -19.24
C ASN A 413 23.64 1.14 -18.44
N GLY A 414 22.35 1.28 -18.75
CA GLY A 414 21.40 2.15 -18.06
C GLY A 414 20.69 1.50 -16.86
N ILE A 415 20.91 0.21 -16.59
CA ILE A 415 20.20 -0.50 -15.53
C ILE A 415 20.56 0.08 -14.17
N TYR A 416 19.51 0.47 -13.44
CA TYR A 416 19.56 0.94 -12.07
C TYR A 416 19.26 -0.19 -11.07
N GLN A 417 18.33 -1.08 -11.40
CA GLN A 417 18.01 -2.26 -10.59
C GLN A 417 18.04 -3.54 -11.43
N LEU A 418 18.83 -4.51 -10.94
CA LEU A 418 19.00 -5.81 -11.58
C LEU A 418 18.70 -6.92 -10.58
N ASP A 419 17.81 -7.82 -10.96
CA ASP A 419 17.52 -9.04 -10.22
C ASP A 419 17.84 -10.27 -11.07
N LEU A 420 18.87 -11.01 -10.63
CA LEU A 420 19.38 -12.23 -11.22
C LEU A 420 19.32 -13.40 -10.22
N SER A 421 18.56 -13.26 -9.13
CA SER A 421 18.46 -14.28 -8.09
C SER A 421 17.91 -15.61 -8.63
N ASN A 422 18.27 -16.74 -8.03
CA ASN A 422 17.79 -18.08 -8.36
C ASN A 422 18.06 -18.44 -9.84
N ASN A 423 19.31 -18.33 -10.25
CA ASN A 423 19.81 -18.75 -11.56
C ASN A 423 20.98 -19.74 -11.38
N GLN A 424 21.77 -19.97 -12.42
CA GLN A 424 22.89 -20.91 -12.43
C GLN A 424 24.23 -20.17 -12.58
N LEU A 425 24.34 -18.97 -12.00
CA LEU A 425 25.49 -18.09 -12.20
C LEU A 425 26.70 -18.53 -11.38
N THR A 426 27.87 -18.51 -12.04
CA THR A 426 29.19 -18.69 -11.41
C THR A 426 30.18 -17.58 -11.77
N ASP A 427 29.98 -16.87 -12.87
CA ASP A 427 30.83 -15.76 -13.33
C ASP A 427 30.01 -14.47 -13.44
N LEU A 428 30.51 -13.40 -12.83
CA LEU A 428 29.92 -12.06 -12.83
C LEU A 428 30.69 -11.07 -13.71
N SER A 429 31.70 -11.51 -14.46
CA SER A 429 32.53 -10.62 -15.26
C SER A 429 31.74 -9.72 -16.23
N PRO A 430 30.67 -10.19 -16.90
CA PRO A 430 29.87 -9.35 -17.78
C PRO A 430 29.22 -8.14 -17.10
N ILE A 431 28.84 -8.20 -15.82
CA ILE A 431 28.14 -7.07 -15.15
C ILE A 431 29.08 -5.91 -14.78
N LYS A 432 30.40 -6.04 -14.97
CA LYS A 432 31.39 -4.99 -14.63
C LYS A 432 31.14 -3.66 -15.36
N SER A 433 30.45 -3.67 -16.50
CA SER A 433 30.13 -2.48 -17.30
C SER A 433 28.90 -1.70 -16.79
N LEU A 434 28.10 -2.26 -15.89
CA LEU A 434 26.81 -1.71 -15.47
C LEU A 434 26.98 -0.64 -14.37
N LYS A 435 27.58 0.50 -14.72
CA LYS A 435 27.98 1.54 -13.76
C LYS A 435 26.83 2.27 -13.07
N MET A 436 25.61 2.19 -13.62
CA MET A 436 24.41 2.83 -13.06
C MET A 436 23.70 1.96 -12.01
N LEU A 437 24.18 0.74 -11.75
CA LEU A 437 23.56 -0.15 -10.79
C LEU A 437 23.56 0.43 -9.38
N ASP A 438 22.37 0.50 -8.81
CA ASP A 438 22.13 0.94 -7.45
C ASP A 438 21.62 -0.21 -6.56
N ILE A 439 20.83 -1.11 -7.14
CA ILE A 439 20.24 -2.25 -6.45
C ILE A 439 20.53 -3.53 -7.25
N LEU A 440 21.17 -4.51 -6.61
CA LEU A 440 21.56 -5.77 -7.22
C LEU A 440 21.15 -6.97 -6.37
N TYR A 441 20.36 -7.88 -6.95
CA TYR A 441 19.99 -9.16 -6.34
C TYR A 441 20.63 -10.32 -7.11
N LEU A 442 21.36 -11.16 -6.39
CA LEU A 442 22.14 -12.31 -6.89
C LEU A 442 21.94 -13.55 -5.99
N ASP A 443 20.83 -13.61 -5.27
CA ASP A 443 20.58 -14.66 -4.28
C ASP A 443 20.44 -16.03 -4.94
N GLY A 444 20.70 -17.12 -4.22
CA GLY A 444 20.36 -18.47 -4.69
C GLY A 444 21.07 -18.88 -5.98
N ASN A 445 22.30 -18.41 -6.19
CA ASN A 445 23.18 -18.83 -7.27
C ASN A 445 24.29 -19.76 -6.72
N SER A 446 25.34 -20.00 -7.50
CA SER A 446 26.51 -20.79 -7.08
C SER A 446 27.79 -19.94 -7.07
N LEU A 447 27.67 -18.67 -6.66
CA LEU A 447 28.79 -17.72 -6.72
C LEU A 447 29.80 -17.98 -5.61
N SER A 448 31.07 -18.10 -5.97
CA SER A 448 32.21 -18.09 -5.02
C SER A 448 33.13 -16.89 -5.24
N ASP A 449 33.25 -16.42 -6.48
CA ASP A 449 34.03 -15.24 -6.87
C ASP A 449 33.08 -14.06 -7.13
N ILE A 450 33.28 -12.98 -6.37
CA ILE A 450 32.55 -11.72 -6.50
C ILE A 450 33.45 -10.54 -6.87
N SER A 451 34.68 -10.79 -7.32
CA SER A 451 35.68 -9.77 -7.68
C SER A 451 35.16 -8.76 -8.70
N ALA A 452 34.23 -9.16 -9.57
CA ALA A 452 33.54 -8.30 -10.52
C ALA A 452 32.81 -7.12 -9.86
N LEU A 453 32.26 -7.33 -8.67
CA LEU A 453 31.52 -6.32 -7.93
C LEU A 453 32.41 -5.15 -7.49
N SER A 454 33.74 -5.35 -7.41
CA SER A 454 34.69 -4.27 -7.09
C SER A 454 34.63 -3.09 -8.07
N GLN A 455 34.14 -3.32 -9.29
CA GLN A 455 34.02 -2.32 -10.34
C GLN A 455 32.68 -1.57 -10.31
N LEU A 456 31.80 -1.93 -9.37
CA LEU A 456 30.46 -1.38 -9.20
C LEU A 456 30.37 -0.65 -7.86
N THR A 457 29.36 0.21 -7.72
CA THR A 457 29.10 0.97 -6.48
C THR A 457 27.61 1.02 -6.13
N PRO A 458 26.91 -0.12 -6.04
CA PRO A 458 25.50 -0.13 -5.67
C PRO A 458 25.31 0.23 -4.20
N ARG A 459 24.17 0.84 -3.86
CA ARG A 459 23.74 1.06 -2.47
C ARG A 459 23.20 -0.21 -1.81
N LYS A 460 22.70 -1.16 -2.60
CA LYS A 460 22.14 -2.43 -2.09
C LYS A 460 22.64 -3.63 -2.88
N ILE A 461 23.16 -4.63 -2.17
CA ILE A 461 23.55 -5.93 -2.72
C ILE A 461 22.94 -7.06 -1.89
N SER A 462 22.25 -7.98 -2.56
CA SER A 462 21.83 -9.26 -1.98
C SER A 462 22.55 -10.41 -2.68
N LEU A 463 23.24 -11.23 -1.88
CA LEU A 463 24.08 -12.37 -2.27
C LEU A 463 23.76 -13.59 -1.40
N VAL A 464 22.55 -13.65 -0.84
CA VAL A 464 22.12 -14.71 0.07
C VAL A 464 22.17 -16.05 -0.65
N ASN A 465 22.50 -17.14 0.04
CA ASN A 465 22.50 -18.49 -0.52
C ASN A 465 23.46 -18.66 -1.72
N ASN A 466 24.75 -18.41 -1.48
CA ASN A 466 25.82 -18.61 -2.45
C ASN A 466 26.98 -19.39 -1.78
N GLN A 467 28.14 -19.46 -2.43
CA GLN A 467 29.36 -20.14 -1.94
C GLN A 467 30.49 -19.14 -1.62
N ILE A 468 30.14 -17.93 -1.19
CA ILE A 468 31.08 -16.84 -0.97
C ILE A 468 31.80 -17.03 0.38
N GLN A 469 33.12 -16.95 0.35
CA GLN A 469 33.93 -17.00 1.57
C GLN A 469 34.56 -15.65 1.92
N ASP A 470 34.99 -14.89 0.90
CA ASP A 470 35.68 -13.62 1.05
C ASP A 470 34.91 -12.47 0.38
N ILE A 471 34.73 -11.37 1.13
CA ILE A 471 34.10 -10.14 0.65
C ILE A 471 35.07 -8.95 0.52
N SER A 472 36.38 -9.19 0.62
CA SER A 472 37.41 -8.15 0.56
C SER A 472 37.32 -7.23 -0.66
N HIS A 473 36.81 -7.75 -1.78
CA HIS A 473 36.54 -6.97 -3.00
C HIS A 473 35.48 -5.88 -2.84
N LEU A 474 34.76 -5.82 -1.71
CA LEU A 474 33.75 -4.82 -1.41
C LEU A 474 34.25 -3.77 -0.40
N ASP A 475 35.49 -3.84 0.07
CA ASP A 475 35.99 -3.00 1.16
C ASP A 475 35.94 -1.49 0.84
N HIS A 476 36.16 -1.12 -0.42
CA HIS A 476 36.16 0.28 -0.89
C HIS A 476 34.76 0.85 -1.14
N GLN A 477 33.71 0.03 -1.07
CA GLN A 477 32.33 0.49 -1.31
C GLN A 477 31.75 1.13 -0.05
N THR A 478 32.03 2.43 0.15
CA THR A 478 31.55 3.20 1.30
C THR A 478 30.07 3.54 1.23
N GLU A 479 29.51 3.63 0.01
CA GLU A 479 28.09 3.95 -0.24
C GLU A 479 27.14 2.75 -0.11
N LEU A 480 27.68 1.54 0.15
CA LEU A 480 26.87 0.33 0.30
C LEU A 480 26.13 0.34 1.64
N GLN A 481 24.83 0.63 1.59
CA GLN A 481 23.93 0.78 2.74
C GLN A 481 23.28 -0.54 3.16
N GLU A 482 23.05 -1.44 2.22
CA GLU A 482 22.41 -2.74 2.47
C GLU A 482 23.25 -3.88 1.86
N ILE A 483 23.67 -4.84 2.69
CA ILE A 483 24.40 -6.04 2.24
C ILE A 483 23.89 -7.32 2.90
N TYR A 484 23.31 -8.21 2.09
CA TYR A 484 22.74 -9.46 2.55
C TYR A 484 23.55 -10.66 2.02
N LEU A 485 24.12 -11.44 2.93
CA LEU A 485 25.07 -12.54 2.68
C LEU A 485 24.75 -13.78 3.52
N ALA A 486 23.53 -13.90 4.05
CA ALA A 486 23.16 -15.10 4.80
C ALA A 486 23.33 -16.37 3.96
N ASN A 487 23.60 -17.49 4.63
CA ASN A 487 23.85 -18.79 4.02
C ASN A 487 25.01 -18.79 3.00
N ASN A 488 26.09 -18.11 3.36
CA ASN A 488 27.38 -18.21 2.69
C ASN A 488 28.42 -18.74 3.67
N PRO A 489 29.40 -19.55 3.22
CA PRO A 489 30.50 -20.05 4.03
C PRO A 489 31.56 -18.96 4.31
N LEU A 490 31.14 -17.81 4.86
CA LEU A 490 32.01 -16.66 5.09
C LEU A 490 33.16 -16.96 6.05
N ASN A 491 34.36 -16.50 5.71
CA ASN A 491 35.49 -16.53 6.62
C ASN A 491 35.37 -15.47 7.74
N GLU A 492 36.14 -15.64 8.82
CA GLU A 492 36.10 -14.75 9.99
C GLU A 492 36.38 -13.28 9.64
N GLY A 493 37.30 -13.05 8.69
CA GLY A 493 37.64 -11.71 8.20
C GLY A 493 36.44 -11.00 7.57
N SER A 494 35.68 -11.72 6.74
CA SER A 494 34.46 -11.21 6.11
C SER A 494 33.36 -10.94 7.12
N ILE A 495 33.17 -11.84 8.09
CA ILE A 495 32.22 -11.64 9.20
C ILE A 495 32.57 -10.39 10.00
N SER A 496 33.86 -10.18 10.31
CA SER A 496 34.33 -9.00 11.03
C SER A 496 34.02 -7.71 10.28
N LYS A 497 34.24 -7.68 8.96
CA LYS A 497 33.93 -6.53 8.10
C LYS A 497 32.43 -6.23 8.05
N LEU A 498 31.57 -7.25 8.01
CA LEU A 498 30.13 -7.05 8.05
C LEU A 498 29.67 -6.46 9.38
N LYS A 499 30.24 -6.91 10.50
CA LYS A 499 29.98 -6.32 11.82
C LYS A 499 30.38 -4.85 11.87
N ASP A 500 31.55 -4.50 11.34
CA ASP A 500 32.01 -3.11 11.28
C ASP A 500 31.08 -2.23 10.42
N ARG A 501 30.62 -2.74 9.28
CA ARG A 501 29.60 -2.05 8.45
C ARG A 501 28.29 -1.84 9.22
N ALA A 502 27.83 -2.84 9.97
CA ALA A 502 26.63 -2.73 10.80
C ALA A 502 26.76 -1.66 11.88
N LEU A 503 27.91 -1.58 12.55
CA LEU A 503 28.21 -0.54 13.54
C LEU A 503 28.19 0.88 12.94
N ARG A 504 28.50 1.00 11.64
CA ARG A 504 28.41 2.24 10.87
C ARG A 504 27.00 2.53 10.32
N GLY A 505 26.00 1.72 10.67
CA GLY A 505 24.59 1.93 10.32
C GLY A 505 24.12 1.24 9.04
N ALA A 506 24.97 0.42 8.39
CA ALA A 506 24.53 -0.38 7.25
C ALA A 506 23.62 -1.53 7.71
N ALA A 507 22.58 -1.83 6.93
CA ALA A 507 21.78 -3.04 7.16
C ALA A 507 22.55 -4.25 6.62
N VAL A 508 22.88 -5.21 7.51
CA VAL A 508 23.62 -6.41 7.14
C VAL A 508 22.90 -7.69 7.55
N SER A 509 23.05 -8.76 6.77
CA SER A 509 22.64 -10.12 7.17
C SER A 509 23.72 -11.12 6.80
N TYR A 510 24.14 -11.98 7.73
CA TYR A 510 25.11 -13.05 7.50
C TYR A 510 24.91 -14.22 8.49
N GLY A 511 25.55 -15.37 8.24
CA GLY A 511 25.37 -16.60 9.01
C GLY A 511 24.28 -17.51 8.44
N GLU A 512 24.05 -18.67 9.08
CA GLU A 512 22.94 -19.56 8.70
C GLU A 512 21.60 -18.89 9.05
N ARG A 513 20.80 -18.58 8.03
CA ARG A 513 19.48 -18.00 8.17
C ARG A 513 18.49 -18.79 7.34
N ILE A 514 17.49 -19.33 7.98
CA ILE A 514 16.43 -20.03 7.27
C ILE A 514 15.32 -19.04 6.97
N PHE A 515 14.88 -19.03 5.72
CA PHE A 515 13.74 -18.22 5.28
C PHE A 515 12.48 -19.08 5.31
N VAL A 516 11.33 -18.44 5.48
CA VAL A 516 10.04 -19.11 5.34
C VAL A 516 9.15 -18.30 4.42
N LYS A 517 8.54 -18.96 3.45
CA LYS A 517 7.46 -18.41 2.63
C LYS A 517 6.18 -19.16 2.97
N ILE A 518 5.08 -18.41 3.06
CA ILE A 518 3.74 -18.96 3.22
C ILE A 518 2.91 -18.44 2.04
N ASN A 519 2.39 -19.33 1.21
CA ASN A 519 1.64 -18.99 0.00
C ASN A 519 2.39 -17.97 -0.88
N GLU A 520 3.68 -18.22 -1.11
CA GLU A 520 4.61 -17.37 -1.88
C GLU A 520 5.02 -16.04 -1.20
N GLU A 521 4.40 -15.67 -0.08
CA GLU A 521 4.77 -14.48 0.70
C GLU A 521 5.89 -14.78 1.72
N ALA A 522 6.97 -14.01 1.64
CA ALA A 522 8.07 -14.10 2.59
C ALA A 522 7.63 -13.64 3.99
N GLN A 523 8.01 -14.42 5.00
CA GLN A 523 7.76 -14.09 6.39
C GLN A 523 9.01 -13.42 6.99
N ASP A 524 8.83 -12.23 7.54
CA ASP A 524 9.91 -11.50 8.21
C ASP A 524 10.07 -11.99 9.65
N TYR A 525 11.30 -12.03 10.16
CA TYR A 525 11.58 -12.40 11.54
C TYR A 525 12.61 -11.47 12.15
N THR A 526 12.48 -11.22 13.45
CA THR A 526 13.60 -10.69 14.23
C THR A 526 14.69 -11.77 14.35
N GLN A 527 15.91 -11.38 14.71
CA GLN A 527 17.02 -12.34 14.86
C GLN A 527 16.74 -13.39 15.96
N GLU A 528 15.98 -13.02 17.00
CA GLU A 528 15.62 -13.91 18.11
C GLU A 528 14.54 -14.92 17.75
N GLU A 529 13.67 -14.57 16.80
CA GLU A 529 12.54 -15.37 16.30
C GLU A 529 12.89 -16.16 15.02
N ALA A 530 14.08 -15.98 14.46
CA ALA A 530 14.45 -16.58 13.17
C ALA A 530 14.41 -18.12 13.21
N PRO A 531 13.90 -18.78 12.14
CA PRO A 531 13.92 -20.24 12.06
C PRO A 531 15.33 -20.81 12.15
N GLN A 532 15.46 -21.98 12.77
CA GLN A 532 16.76 -22.59 13.10
C GLN A 532 16.84 -24.03 12.59
N ASN A 533 18.02 -24.45 12.15
CA ASN A 533 18.30 -25.86 11.93
C ASN A 533 18.83 -26.45 13.24
N ILE A 534 18.10 -27.40 13.83
CA ILE A 534 18.50 -28.08 15.06
C ILE A 534 18.60 -29.57 14.74
N SER A 535 19.82 -30.10 14.79
CA SER A 535 20.13 -31.51 14.54
C SER A 535 19.58 -32.04 13.21
N GLY A 536 19.59 -31.22 12.15
CA GLY A 536 19.13 -31.60 10.82
C GLY A 536 17.65 -31.37 10.55
N SER A 537 16.88 -30.92 11.55
CA SER A 537 15.47 -30.55 11.40
C SER A 537 15.32 -29.03 11.44
N VAL A 538 14.53 -28.48 10.51
CA VAL A 538 14.19 -27.05 10.50
C VAL A 538 13.08 -26.78 11.51
N TYR A 539 13.33 -25.85 12.43
CA TYR A 539 12.38 -25.36 13.41
C TYR A 539 11.94 -23.95 13.05
N VAL A 540 10.62 -23.72 13.09
CA VAL A 540 10.01 -22.43 12.76
C VAL A 540 9.29 -21.85 13.98
N PRO A 541 9.21 -20.51 14.10
CA PRO A 541 8.50 -19.86 15.21
C PRO A 541 7.00 -20.13 15.07
N MET A 542 6.47 -20.95 15.97
CA MET A 542 5.13 -21.53 15.84
C MET A 542 4.05 -20.46 15.73
N ARG A 543 4.04 -19.48 16.63
CA ARG A 543 3.03 -18.43 16.67
C ARG A 543 2.89 -17.75 15.31
N LYS A 544 4.02 -17.30 14.77
CA LYS A 544 4.08 -16.54 13.53
C LYS A 544 3.58 -17.34 12.33
N ILE A 545 4.09 -18.55 12.17
CA ILE A 545 3.69 -19.42 11.07
C ILE A 545 2.21 -19.78 11.16
N PHE A 546 1.73 -20.11 12.35
CA PHE A 546 0.36 -20.57 12.54
C PHE A 546 -0.64 -19.43 12.37
N GLU A 547 -0.33 -18.23 12.89
CA GLU A 547 -1.14 -17.02 12.70
C GLU A 547 -1.17 -16.59 11.23
N ALA A 548 -0.03 -16.64 10.53
CA ALA A 548 0.02 -16.39 9.09
C ALA A 548 -0.79 -17.40 8.26
N LEU A 549 -0.91 -18.64 8.74
CA LEU A 549 -1.79 -19.65 8.17
C LEU A 549 -3.25 -19.52 8.64
N GLY A 550 -3.61 -18.47 9.38
CA GLY A 550 -4.98 -18.17 9.81
C GLY A 550 -5.43 -18.84 11.11
N ALA A 551 -4.50 -19.34 11.94
CA ALA A 551 -4.80 -19.90 13.25
C ALA A 551 -4.63 -18.87 14.38
N SER A 552 -5.47 -18.91 15.41
CA SER A 552 -5.23 -18.16 16.64
C SER A 552 -4.32 -18.96 17.58
N VAL A 553 -3.27 -18.37 18.13
CA VAL A 553 -2.32 -19.06 19.04
C VAL A 553 -2.39 -18.48 20.45
N THR A 554 -2.51 -19.32 21.47
CA THR A 554 -2.50 -18.89 22.89
C THR A 554 -1.45 -19.64 23.70
N TRP A 555 -0.94 -19.00 24.76
CA TRP A 555 0.10 -19.55 25.64
C TRP A 555 -0.40 -19.61 27.08
N ASP A 556 -0.24 -20.77 27.71
CA ASP A 556 -0.45 -20.99 29.14
C ASP A 556 0.90 -21.16 29.85
N ASN A 557 1.23 -20.16 30.68
CA ASN A 557 2.50 -20.11 31.38
C ASN A 557 2.62 -21.14 32.52
N ASN A 558 1.49 -21.57 33.12
CA ASN A 558 1.48 -22.51 34.24
C ASN A 558 1.78 -23.93 33.75
N THR A 559 1.19 -24.30 32.62
CA THR A 559 1.34 -25.64 32.03
C THR A 559 2.43 -25.72 30.96
N LYS A 560 3.06 -24.58 30.61
CA LYS A 560 4.01 -24.44 29.50
C LYS A 560 3.46 -25.02 28.21
N THR A 561 2.18 -24.74 27.97
CA THR A 561 1.42 -25.27 26.84
C THR A 561 1.06 -24.15 25.89
N VAL A 562 1.28 -24.39 24.60
CA VAL A 562 0.74 -23.54 23.52
C VAL A 562 -0.43 -24.27 22.87
N THR A 563 -1.47 -23.52 22.54
CA THR A 563 -2.61 -24.02 21.77
C THR A 563 -2.79 -23.20 20.50
N ALA A 564 -3.21 -23.85 19.42
CA ALA A 564 -3.57 -23.19 18.18
C ALA A 564 -4.94 -23.66 17.70
N GLN A 565 -5.76 -22.73 17.19
CA GLN A 565 -7.10 -23.03 16.66
C GLN A 565 -7.25 -22.42 15.27
N LYS A 566 -7.66 -23.22 14.28
CA LYS A 566 -8.05 -22.76 12.95
C LYS A 566 -9.25 -23.58 12.48
N LEU A 567 -10.39 -22.93 12.22
CA LEU A 567 -11.63 -23.62 11.84
C LEU A 567 -11.93 -24.78 12.81
N ASP A 568 -11.99 -26.01 12.31
CA ASP A 568 -12.22 -27.27 13.02
C ASP A 568 -10.93 -27.94 13.55
N ILE A 569 -9.77 -27.32 13.35
CA ILE A 569 -8.47 -27.82 13.80
C ILE A 569 -8.08 -27.17 15.14
N ALA A 570 -7.99 -28.00 16.18
CA ALA A 570 -7.56 -27.65 17.54
C ALA A 570 -6.26 -28.39 17.88
N LEU A 571 -5.17 -27.64 18.04
CA LEU A 571 -3.84 -28.14 18.39
C LEU A 571 -3.47 -27.75 19.83
N LYS A 572 -2.92 -28.69 20.60
CA LYS A 572 -2.33 -28.46 21.92
C LYS A 572 -0.94 -29.09 22.02
N LEU A 573 0.02 -28.29 22.46
CA LEU A 573 1.44 -28.61 22.51
C LEU A 573 2.05 -28.21 23.84
N GLN A 574 2.88 -29.06 24.44
CA GLN A 574 3.62 -28.74 25.66
C GLN A 574 5.12 -28.66 25.38
N ILE A 575 5.79 -27.63 25.87
CA ILE A 575 7.24 -27.44 25.68
C ILE A 575 8.02 -28.61 26.26
N GLY A 576 9.04 -29.08 25.53
CA GLY A 576 9.85 -30.24 25.90
C GLY A 576 9.18 -31.60 25.65
N SER A 577 7.90 -31.63 25.26
CA SER A 577 7.21 -32.84 24.83
C SER A 577 7.51 -33.15 23.37
N ASN A 578 7.57 -34.44 23.05
CA ASN A 578 7.55 -34.96 21.67
C ASN A 578 6.14 -35.44 21.27
N LYS A 579 5.10 -34.95 21.94
CA LYS A 579 3.70 -35.27 21.67
C LYS A 579 2.91 -34.01 21.41
N ALA A 580 2.04 -34.09 20.41
CA ALA A 580 1.06 -33.07 20.06
C ALA A 580 -0.34 -33.67 20.13
N ILE A 581 -1.34 -32.86 20.50
CA ILE A 581 -2.74 -33.28 20.42
C ILE A 581 -3.42 -32.43 19.34
N VAL A 582 -3.83 -33.06 18.23
CA VAL A 582 -4.58 -32.43 17.14
C VAL A 582 -5.98 -33.03 17.11
N ASN A 583 -7.01 -32.21 17.27
CA ASN A 583 -8.43 -32.63 17.31
C ASN A 583 -8.69 -33.76 18.32
N GLY A 584 -8.02 -33.69 19.47
CA GLY A 584 -8.13 -34.69 20.53
C GLY A 584 -7.34 -35.99 20.27
N LYS A 585 -6.66 -36.12 19.13
CA LYS A 585 -5.81 -37.27 18.80
C LYS A 585 -4.34 -36.94 19.06
N GLU A 586 -3.62 -37.85 19.73
CA GLU A 586 -2.19 -37.72 19.97
C GLU A 586 -1.40 -38.04 18.69
N ILE A 587 -0.46 -37.16 18.35
CA ILE A 587 0.51 -37.29 17.26
C ILE A 587 1.91 -37.25 17.88
N LEU A 588 2.77 -38.18 17.47
CA LEU A 588 4.14 -38.27 17.94
C LEU A 588 5.05 -37.47 17.02
N LEU A 589 5.91 -36.65 17.63
CA LEU A 589 6.86 -35.78 16.93
C LEU A 589 8.22 -36.46 16.86
N GLU A 590 8.87 -36.34 15.72
CA GLU A 590 10.25 -36.81 15.53
C GLU A 590 11.25 -36.05 16.41
N SER A 591 10.88 -34.88 16.93
CA SER A 591 11.68 -34.13 17.88
C SER A 591 10.81 -33.28 18.80
N SER A 592 11.35 -32.94 19.98
CA SER A 592 10.61 -32.18 20.98
C SER A 592 10.51 -30.70 20.62
N ILE A 593 9.42 -30.09 21.07
CA ILE A 593 9.13 -28.68 20.88
C ILE A 593 10.08 -27.85 21.72
N GLN A 594 10.72 -26.87 21.10
CA GLN A 594 11.77 -26.08 21.72
C GLN A 594 11.24 -24.71 22.13
N MET A 595 11.81 -24.18 23.21
CA MET A 595 11.70 -22.76 23.54
C MET A 595 13.05 -22.11 23.31
N ILE A 596 13.12 -21.14 22.41
CA ILE A 596 14.35 -20.45 22.03
C ILE A 596 14.09 -18.96 22.14
N ASN A 597 14.91 -18.25 22.93
CA ASN A 597 14.76 -16.81 23.17
C ASN A 597 13.35 -16.37 23.61
N GLY A 598 12.61 -17.22 24.32
CA GLY A 598 11.24 -16.95 24.76
C GLY A 598 10.14 -17.25 23.73
N TYR A 599 10.49 -17.70 22.53
CA TYR A 599 9.55 -18.11 21.48
C TYR A 599 9.41 -19.63 21.42
N THR A 600 8.20 -20.10 21.08
CA THR A 600 7.92 -21.53 20.85
C THR A 600 8.29 -21.90 19.42
N PHE A 601 9.14 -22.90 19.26
CA PHE A 601 9.59 -23.41 17.97
C PHE A 601 9.13 -24.84 17.77
N VAL A 602 8.55 -25.10 16.59
CA VAL A 602 8.10 -26.43 16.19
C VAL A 602 8.85 -26.92 14.96
N PRO A 603 9.09 -28.24 14.81
CA PRO A 603 9.61 -28.80 13.58
C PRO A 603 8.69 -28.43 12.42
N VAL A 604 9.23 -27.98 11.30
CA VAL A 604 8.44 -27.40 10.20
C VAL A 604 7.44 -28.39 9.59
N ARG A 605 7.75 -29.68 9.63
CA ARG A 605 6.86 -30.77 9.22
C ARG A 605 5.53 -30.77 9.97
N MET A 606 5.51 -30.32 11.22
CA MET A 606 4.28 -30.18 12.01
C MET A 606 3.27 -29.23 11.36
N VAL A 607 3.74 -28.24 10.60
CA VAL A 607 2.86 -27.33 9.86
C VAL A 607 2.06 -28.11 8.80
N SER A 608 2.75 -29.01 8.09
CA SER A 608 2.11 -29.91 7.11
C SER A 608 1.12 -30.87 7.78
N GLU A 609 1.53 -31.48 8.89
CA GLU A 609 0.71 -32.48 9.60
C GLU A 609 -0.52 -31.87 10.29
N THR A 610 -0.43 -30.60 10.71
CA THR A 610 -1.54 -29.92 11.40
C THR A 610 -2.53 -29.30 10.43
N PHE A 611 -2.06 -28.65 9.36
CA PHE A 611 -2.91 -27.86 8.46
C PHE A 611 -3.04 -28.43 7.05
N GLU A 612 -2.57 -29.66 6.83
CA GLU A 612 -2.49 -30.30 5.51
C GLU A 612 -1.74 -29.47 4.44
N ALA A 613 -0.87 -28.55 4.90
CA ALA A 613 -0.08 -27.71 4.03
C ALA A 613 1.03 -28.51 3.36
N LYS A 614 1.35 -28.21 2.10
CA LYS A 614 2.56 -28.71 1.44
C LYS A 614 3.77 -27.93 1.95
N VAL A 615 4.73 -28.62 2.53
CA VAL A 615 5.99 -28.03 3.02
C VAL A 615 7.15 -28.54 2.18
N ASN A 616 7.83 -27.63 1.50
CA ASN A 616 9.02 -27.91 0.71
C ASN A 616 10.23 -27.21 1.34
N TRP A 617 11.36 -27.92 1.42
CA TRP A 617 12.64 -27.33 1.77
C TRP A 617 13.46 -27.12 0.50
N ASP A 618 13.77 -25.86 0.20
CA ASP A 618 14.75 -25.51 -0.82
C ASP A 618 16.13 -25.41 -0.16
N SER A 619 16.96 -26.42 -0.42
CA SER A 619 18.31 -26.49 0.14
C SER A 619 19.28 -25.45 -0.41
N ILE A 620 19.01 -24.94 -1.62
CA ILE A 620 19.79 -23.88 -2.25
C ILE A 620 19.43 -22.59 -1.55
N THR A 621 18.16 -22.20 -1.56
CA THR A 621 17.73 -20.91 -1.02
C THR A 621 17.54 -20.90 0.51
N LYS A 622 17.81 -22.02 1.18
CA LYS A 622 17.54 -22.25 2.61
C LYS A 622 16.14 -21.75 3.02
N THR A 623 15.18 -21.97 2.13
CA THR A 623 13.80 -21.50 2.30
C THR A 623 12.90 -22.69 2.57
N VAL A 624 12.08 -22.57 3.61
CA VAL A 624 10.88 -23.39 3.76
C VAL A 624 9.76 -22.72 2.98
N ASP A 625 9.22 -23.40 1.97
CA ASP A 625 8.00 -22.98 1.26
C ASP A 625 6.81 -23.78 1.78
N ILE A 626 5.83 -23.08 2.37
CA ILE A 626 4.61 -23.64 2.94
C ILE A 626 3.44 -23.17 2.07
N ARG A 627 2.73 -24.11 1.44
CA ARG A 627 1.57 -23.81 0.59
C ARG A 627 0.33 -24.53 1.10
N GLN A 628 -0.77 -23.79 1.24
CA GLN A 628 -2.09 -24.35 1.53
C GLN A 628 -2.92 -24.51 0.27
#